data_AF-Q7R8G4-F1
#
_entry.id   AF-Q7R8G4-F1
#
_cell.length_a   1.000
_cell.length_b   1.000
_cell.length_c   1.000
_cell.angle_alpha   90.00
_cell.angle_beta   90.00
_cell.angle_gamma   90.00
#
_symmetry.space_group_name_H-M   'P 1'
#
loop_
_entity.id
_entity.type
_entity.pdbx_description
1 polymer ?
#
loop_
_entity_poly.entity_id
_entity_poly.type
_entity_poly.pdbx_seq_one_letter_code
_entity_poly.pdbx_strand_id
1 'polypeptide(L)'
;MDSEPKDGNIDNFLSQLNTLNKIISSFKETCKISSYCFDKCVNYPEKNLSNTNKKCIWNCTQRYIECDHFIKNRSKDSGKLSNINLIDEINASSLGKINN
;
A
#
# COMPACT_ATOMS: atom_id res chain seq x y z
N MET A 1 -6.65 31.42 -33.50
CA MET A 1 -7.58 30.87 -32.49
C MET A 1 -6.93 29.60 -31.99
N ASP A 2 -6.07 29.76 -30.99
CA ASP A 2 -5.25 28.68 -30.47
C ASP A 2 -6.12 27.81 -29.55
N SER A 3 -6.27 26.55 -29.95
CA SER A 3 -6.99 25.54 -29.19
C SER A 3 -6.17 25.13 -27.98
N GLU A 4 -6.51 25.69 -26.83
CA GLU A 4 -6.00 25.29 -25.52
C GLU A 4 -6.39 23.83 -25.22
N PRO A 5 -5.45 22.95 -24.84
CA PRO A 5 -5.76 21.54 -24.59
C PRO A 5 -6.53 21.38 -23.28
N LYS A 6 -7.54 20.50 -23.31
CA LYS A 6 -8.54 20.25 -22.25
C LYS A 6 -7.91 19.71 -20.95
N ASP A 7 -7.59 20.61 -20.03
CA ASP A 7 -7.01 20.34 -18.70
C ASP A 7 -7.84 19.34 -17.86
N GLY A 8 -9.17 19.48 -17.87
CA GLY A 8 -10.07 18.61 -17.08
C GLY A 8 -10.11 17.13 -17.48
N ASN A 9 -9.55 16.74 -18.63
CA ASN A 9 -9.45 15.32 -19.01
C ASN A 9 -8.23 14.63 -18.38
N ILE A 10 -7.18 15.39 -18.11
CA ILE A 10 -5.93 14.87 -17.53
C ILE A 10 -6.13 14.61 -16.04
N ASP A 11 -6.77 15.51 -15.31
CA ASP A 11 -7.05 15.33 -13.87
C ASP A 11 -7.93 14.12 -13.57
N ASN A 12 -8.95 13.88 -14.40
CA ASN A 12 -9.81 12.71 -14.29
C ASN A 12 -9.01 11.42 -14.47
N PHE A 13 -8.13 11.38 -15.47
CA PHE A 13 -7.25 10.24 -15.71
C PHE A 13 -6.27 10.01 -14.55
N LEU A 14 -5.62 11.07 -14.04
CA LEU A 14 -4.72 10.98 -12.89
C LEU A 14 -5.42 10.47 -11.63
N SER A 15 -6.64 10.95 -11.37
CA SER A 15 -7.47 10.48 -10.26
C SER A 15 -7.83 8.99 -10.38
N GLN A 16 -8.20 8.55 -11.59
CA GLN A 16 -8.46 7.14 -11.87
C GLN A 16 -7.22 6.28 -11.67
N LEU A 17 -6.06 6.72 -12.15
CA LEU A 17 -4.78 6.03 -11.95
C LEU A 17 -4.41 5.92 -10.47
N ASN A 18 -4.58 6.99 -9.69
CA ASN A 18 -4.31 6.98 -8.25
C ASN A 18 -5.23 6.01 -7.51
N THR A 19 -6.52 5.97 -7.88
CA THR A 19 -7.48 5.02 -7.34
C THR A 19 -7.07 3.58 -7.64
N LEU A 20 -6.69 3.29 -8.88
CA LEU A 20 -6.21 1.98 -9.31
C LEU A 20 -4.93 1.58 -8.56
N ASN A 21 -3.97 2.48 -8.40
CA ASN A 21 -2.74 2.24 -7.65
C ASN A 21 -3.02 1.90 -6.18
N LYS A 22 -3.98 2.58 -5.55
CA LYS A 22 -4.41 2.30 -4.18
C LYS A 22 -5.04 0.91 -4.06
N ILE A 23 -5.89 0.54 -5.01
CA ILE A 23 -6.50 -0.80 -5.08
C ILE A 23 -5.42 -1.87 -5.23
N ILE A 24 -4.53 -1.73 -6.21
CA ILE A 24 -3.44 -2.69 -6.46
C ILE A 24 -2.55 -2.84 -5.22
N SER A 25 -2.22 -1.73 -4.55
CA SER A 25 -1.39 -1.76 -3.35
C SER A 25 -2.07 -2.52 -2.20
N SER A 26 -3.36 -2.28 -1.98
CA SER A 26 -4.17 -2.99 -0.98
C SER A 26 -4.26 -4.50 -1.26
N PHE A 27 -4.50 -4.88 -2.51
CA PHE A 27 -4.50 -6.28 -2.93
C PHE A 27 -3.13 -6.94 -2.72
N LYS A 28 -2.05 -6.26 -3.12
CA LYS A 28 -0.68 -6.75 -2.94
C LYS A 28 -0.36 -7.00 -1.47
N GLU A 29 -0.75 -6.11 -0.58
CA GLU A 29 -0.55 -6.26 0.87
C GLU A 29 -1.33 -7.45 1.43
N THR A 30 -2.60 -7.58 1.04
CA THR A 30 -3.46 -8.71 1.44
C THR A 30 -2.87 -10.06 1.01
N CYS A 31 -2.42 -10.18 -0.24
CA CYS A 31 -1.81 -11.42 -0.75
C CYS A 31 -0.50 -11.76 -0.02
N LYS A 32 0.34 -10.77 0.28
CA LYS A 32 1.58 -10.97 1.04
C LYS A 32 1.31 -11.55 2.43
N ILE A 33 0.38 -10.93 3.17
CA ILE A 33 -0.01 -11.39 4.51
C ILE A 33 -0.60 -12.78 4.45
N SER A 34 -1.50 -13.02 3.49
CA SER A 34 -2.15 -14.32 3.31
C SER A 34 -1.14 -15.43 3.03
N SER A 35 -0.21 -15.22 2.08
CA SER A 35 0.85 -16.19 1.77
C SER A 35 1.74 -16.44 2.99
N TYR A 36 2.24 -15.37 3.62
CA TYR A 36 3.14 -15.48 4.77
C TYR A 36 2.50 -16.24 5.94
N CYS A 37 1.28 -15.88 6.33
CA CYS A 37 0.61 -16.52 7.44
C CYS A 37 0.12 -17.93 7.11
N PHE A 38 -0.18 -18.23 5.85
CA PHE A 38 -0.46 -19.60 5.43
C PHE A 38 0.78 -20.48 5.62
N ASP A 39 1.93 -20.07 5.08
CA ASP A 39 3.20 -20.82 5.20
C ASP A 39 3.64 -21.04 6.65
N LYS A 40 3.34 -20.08 7.53
CA LYS A 40 3.69 -20.16 8.97
C LYS A 40 2.73 -21.01 9.79
N CYS A 41 1.45 -21.03 9.45
CA CYS A 41 0.41 -21.62 10.30
C CYS A 41 -0.21 -22.91 9.75
N VAL A 42 0.01 -23.24 8.48
CA VAL A 42 -0.61 -24.38 7.81
C VAL A 42 0.47 -25.34 7.33
N ASN A 43 0.79 -26.34 8.16
CA ASN A 43 1.79 -27.36 7.81
C ASN A 43 1.38 -28.23 6.62
N TYR A 44 0.08 -28.54 6.51
CA TYR A 44 -0.46 -29.34 5.43
C TYR A 44 -1.76 -28.71 4.92
N PRO A 45 -1.88 -28.48 3.59
CA PRO A 45 -3.09 -27.91 3.02
C PRO A 45 -4.24 -28.92 3.04
N GLU A 46 -5.29 -28.60 3.78
CA GLU A 46 -6.53 -29.37 3.83
C GLU A 46 -7.68 -28.58 3.20
N LYS A 47 -8.83 -29.24 2.98
CA LYS A 47 -10.03 -28.59 2.42
C LYS A 47 -10.52 -27.40 3.25
N ASN A 48 -10.29 -27.43 4.56
CA ASN A 48 -10.70 -26.40 5.50
C ASN A 48 -9.59 -26.12 6.51
N LEU A 49 -9.54 -24.89 7.03
CA LEU A 49 -8.66 -24.57 8.15
C LEU A 49 -9.19 -25.18 9.46
N SER A 50 -8.32 -25.88 10.18
CA SER A 50 -8.59 -26.29 11.56
C SER A 50 -8.75 -25.07 12.48
N ASN A 51 -9.39 -25.24 13.65
CA ASN A 51 -9.52 -24.14 14.62
C ASN A 51 -8.15 -23.63 15.11
N THR A 52 -7.17 -24.52 15.23
CA THR A 52 -5.78 -24.17 15.56
C THR A 52 -5.16 -23.30 14.46
N ASN A 53 -5.31 -23.69 13.19
CA ASN A 53 -4.77 -22.93 12.06
C ASN A 53 -5.44 -21.55 11.96
N LYS A 54 -6.77 -21.48 12.13
CA LYS A 54 -7.52 -20.21 12.15
C LYS A 54 -7.00 -19.26 13.22
N LYS A 55 -6.82 -19.76 14.46
CA LYS A 55 -6.29 -18.96 15.57
C LYS A 55 -4.85 -18.50 15.30
N CYS A 56 -4.01 -19.37 14.75
CA CYS A 56 -2.64 -19.02 14.37
C CYS A 56 -2.63 -17.91 13.30
N ILE A 57 -3.42 -18.07 12.22
CA ILE A 57 -3.50 -17.09 11.12
C ILE A 57 -4.01 -15.74 11.65
N TRP A 58 -5.03 -15.73 12.52
CA TRP A 58 -5.51 -14.50 13.15
C TRP A 58 -4.40 -13.76 13.90
N ASN A 59 -3.69 -14.48 14.78
CA ASN A 59 -2.59 -13.91 15.56
C ASN A 59 -1.43 -13.45 14.65
N CYS A 60 -1.09 -14.25 13.64
CA CYS A 60 -0.06 -13.93 12.66
C CYS A 60 -0.36 -12.63 11.93
N THR A 61 -1.58 -12.48 11.41
CA THR A 61 -2.02 -11.27 10.69
C THR A 61 -1.98 -10.03 11.58
N GLN A 62 -2.46 -10.14 12.82
CA GLN A 62 -2.41 -9.02 13.79
C GLN A 62 -0.97 -8.56 14.03
N ARG A 63 -0.06 -9.50 14.34
CA ARG A 63 1.36 -9.19 14.55
C ARG A 63 2.03 -8.63 13.30
N TYR A 64 1.71 -9.16 12.13
CA TYR A 64 2.25 -8.65 10.87
C TYR A 64 1.88 -7.18 10.67
N ILE A 65 0.60 -6.83 10.84
CA ILE A 65 0.11 -5.46 10.66
C ILE A 65 0.73 -4.51 11.69
N GLU A 66 0.84 -4.94 12.95
CA GLU A 66 1.50 -4.16 14.00
C GLU A 66 2.98 -3.89 13.67
N CYS A 67 3.71 -4.93 13.24
CA CYS A 67 5.11 -4.79 12.82
C CYS A 67 5.24 -3.88 11.61
N ASP A 68 4.40 -4.05 10.59
CA ASP A 68 4.39 -3.23 9.39
C ASP A 68 4.13 -1.75 9.72
N HIS A 69 3.12 -1.46 10.55
CA HIS A 69 2.82 -0.11 11.02
C HIS A 69 4.00 0.49 11.81
N PHE A 70 4.60 -0.29 12.72
CA PHE A 70 5.78 0.14 13.48
C PHE A 70 6.95 0.48 12.55
N ILE A 71 7.26 -0.38 11.58
CA ILE A 71 8.34 -0.17 10.60
C ILE A 71 8.06 1.07 9.76
N LYS A 72 6.84 1.23 9.22
CA LYS A 72 6.44 2.41 8.42
C LYS A 72 6.58 3.70 9.22
N ASN A 73 6.15 3.71 10.48
CA ASN A 73 6.27 4.91 11.32
C ASN A 73 7.71 5.22 11.69
N ARG A 74 8.49 4.20 12.08
CA ARG A 74 9.92 4.38 12.36
C ARG A 74 10.70 4.82 11.12
N SER A 75 10.30 4.37 9.94
CA SER A 75 10.92 4.76 8.67
C SER A 75 10.71 6.25 8.34
N LYS A 76 9.59 6.83 8.79
CA LYS A 76 9.34 8.28 8.69
C LYS A 76 10.25 9.06 9.63
N ASP A 77 10.49 8.55 10.84
CA ASP A 77 11.45 9.15 11.78
C ASP A 77 12.88 9.10 11.24
N SER A 78 13.23 8.00 10.55
CA SER A 78 14.49 7.87 9.83
C SER A 78 14.48 8.54 8.46
N GLY A 79 13.44 9.30 8.09
CA GLY A 79 13.31 10.05 6.83
C GLY A 79 14.35 11.17 6.62
N LYS A 80 15.36 11.26 7.50
CA LYS A 80 16.66 11.90 7.18
C LYS A 80 17.61 10.98 6.40
N LEU A 81 17.29 9.69 6.25
CA LEU A 81 18.03 8.71 5.46
C LEU A 81 17.07 7.85 4.61
N SER A 82 16.96 8.27 3.35
CA SER A 82 16.67 7.48 2.14
C SER A 82 15.25 6.92 1.91
N ASN A 83 14.46 7.73 1.19
CA ASN A 83 13.81 7.37 -0.08
C ASN A 83 13.37 5.91 -0.28
N ILE A 84 12.26 5.55 0.35
CA ILE A 84 11.31 4.58 -0.22
C ILE A 84 9.92 5.20 -0.09
N ASN A 85 9.64 6.23 -0.89
CA ASN A 85 8.29 6.64 -1.30
C ASN A 85 8.41 7.69 -2.40
N LEU A 86 8.81 7.25 -3.60
CA LEU A 86 8.83 8.08 -4.82
C LEU A 86 7.45 8.71 -5.11
N ILE A 87 6.37 8.11 -4.62
CA ILE A 87 4.98 8.55 -4.85
C ILE A 87 4.59 9.73 -3.95
N ASP A 88 5.14 9.83 -2.73
CA ASP A 88 4.79 10.91 -1.80
C ASP A 88 5.44 12.25 -2.21
N GLU A 89 6.67 12.22 -2.78
CA GLU A 89 7.34 13.42 -3.33
C GLU A 89 6.66 13.96 -4.59
N ILE A 90 6.13 13.10 -5.45
CA ILE A 90 5.40 13.51 -6.66
C ILE A 90 4.15 14.32 -6.29
N ASN A 91 3.42 13.88 -5.25
CA ASN A 91 2.23 14.60 -4.76
C ASN A 91 2.57 15.94 -4.07
N ALA A 92 3.72 16.03 -3.40
CA ALA A 92 4.17 17.28 -2.77
C ALA A 92 4.63 18.33 -3.81
N SER A 93 5.19 17.87 -4.93
CA SER A 93 5.74 18.76 -5.98
C SER A 93 4.69 19.48 -6.84
N SER A 94 3.43 19.01 -6.88
CA SER A 94 2.37 19.65 -7.69
C SER A 94 1.68 20.83 -7.01
N LEU A 95 1.92 21.06 -5.71
CA LEU A 95 1.30 22.13 -4.92
C LEU A 95 2.17 23.40 -4.79
N GLY A 96 3.40 23.38 -5.32
CA GLY A 96 4.39 24.46 -5.14
C GLY A 96 4.55 25.46 -6.29
N LYS A 97 3.74 25.40 -7.36
CA LYS A 97 3.91 26.26 -8.56
C LYS A 97 2.77 27.25 -8.83
N ILE A 98 2.01 27.63 -7.80
CA ILE A 98 1.08 28.76 -7.89
C ILE A 98 1.40 29.68 -6.72
N ASN A 99 2.42 30.53 -6.89
CA ASN A 99 2.65 31.79 -6.17
C ASN A 99 3.98 32.38 -6.66
N ASN A 100 3.96 33.02 -7.84
CA ASN A 100 4.65 34.29 -8.10
C ASN A 100 4.10 34.91 -9.38
#